data_AF-A0A524DFT3-F1
#
_entry.id   AF-A0A524DFT3-F1
#
_cell.length_a   1.000
_cell.length_b   1.000
_cell.length_c   1.000
_cell.angle_alpha   90.00
_cell.angle_beta   90.00
_cell.angle_gamma   90.00
#
_symmetry.space_group_name_H-M   'P 1'
#
loop_
_entity.id
_entity.type
_entity.pdbx_description
1 polymer ?
#
loop_
_entity_poly.entity_id
_entity_poly.type
_entity_poly.pdbx_seq_one_letter_code
_entity_poly.pdbx_strand_id
1 'polypeptide(L)'
;MDLTIYNKYYDFEGSSYNEGSDYVSSDVDERGPYYIRVSRYEPETGSVPFVLIISGATGSAGIPGFEIISFLIVIISMFSLIAI
;
A
#
# COMPACT_ATOMS: atom_id res chain seq x y z
N MET A 1 -5.37 -10.40 -13.49
CA MET A 1 -5.86 -10.57 -12.10
C MET A 1 -6.72 -9.37 -11.81
N ASP A 2 -7.59 -9.44 -10.81
CA ASP A 2 -8.53 -8.36 -10.55
C ASP A 2 -8.04 -7.57 -9.34
N LEU A 3 -7.69 -6.31 -9.58
CA LEU A 3 -7.39 -5.32 -8.57
C LEU A 3 -8.58 -4.38 -8.43
N THR A 4 -9.04 -4.14 -7.21
CA THR A 4 -10.09 -3.16 -6.92
C THR A 4 -9.68 -2.26 -5.77
N ILE A 5 -9.90 -0.96 -5.90
CA ILE A 5 -9.62 0.05 -4.88
C ILE A 5 -10.94 0.53 -4.28
N TYR A 6 -10.97 0.65 -2.96
CA TYR A 6 -12.05 1.23 -2.19
C TYR A 6 -11.55 2.36 -1.30
N ASN A 7 -12.38 3.37 -1.04
CA ASN A 7 -12.08 4.42 -0.09
C ASN A 7 -12.33 3.99 1.37
N LYS A 8 -12.12 4.92 2.32
CA LYS A 8 -12.35 4.72 3.77
C LYS A 8 -13.77 4.29 4.14
N TYR A 9 -14.76 4.57 3.28
CA TYR A 9 -16.17 4.21 3.46
C TYR A 9 -16.56 2.94 2.72
N TYR A 10 -15.59 2.25 2.11
CA TYR A 10 -15.78 1.09 1.25
C TYR A 10 -16.51 1.39 -0.06
N ASP A 11 -16.55 2.66 -0.50
CA ASP A 11 -17.06 2.97 -1.83
C ASP A 11 -16.01 2.60 -2.89
N PHE A 12 -16.50 2.17 -4.05
CA PHE A 12 -15.66 1.77 -5.18
C PHE A 12 -14.97 2.99 -5.81
N GLU A 13 -13.65 2.94 -5.95
CA GLU A 13 -12.83 3.99 -6.56
C GLU A 13 -12.31 3.59 -7.95
N GLY A 14 -12.00 2.31 -8.15
CA GLY A 14 -11.52 1.83 -9.45
C GLY A 14 -11.16 0.35 -9.47
N SER A 15 -11.04 -0.22 -10.67
CA SER A 15 -10.52 -1.58 -10.83
C SER A 15 -9.78 -1.79 -12.14
N SER A 16 -8.93 -2.82 -12.19
CA SER A 16 -8.23 -3.23 -13.39
C SER A 16 -9.16 -4.01 -14.31
N TYR A 17 -9.78 -3.35 -15.29
CA TYR A 17 -10.78 -3.95 -16.19
C TYR A 17 -10.20 -4.61 -17.46
N ASN A 18 -8.91 -4.46 -17.74
CA ASN A 18 -8.31 -5.03 -18.95
C ASN A 18 -7.59 -6.35 -18.66
N GLU A 19 -7.95 -7.39 -19.41
CA GLU A 19 -7.22 -8.66 -19.44
C GLU A 19 -5.74 -8.40 -19.72
N GLY A 20 -4.90 -8.62 -18.71
CA GLY A 20 -3.44 -8.46 -18.79
C GLY A 20 -2.86 -7.19 -18.16
N SER A 21 -3.68 -6.22 -17.73
CA SER A 21 -3.19 -5.09 -16.94
C SER A 21 -3.46 -5.32 -15.45
N ASP A 22 -2.47 -5.79 -14.70
CA ASP A 22 -2.53 -5.86 -13.23
C ASP A 22 -2.24 -4.46 -12.61
N TYR A 23 -2.84 -3.41 -13.18
CA TYR A 23 -2.61 -2.01 -12.81
C TYR A 23 -3.93 -1.24 -12.69
N VAL A 24 -4.02 -0.40 -11.67
CA VAL A 24 -5.13 0.52 -11.43
C VAL A 24 -4.55 1.82 -10.88
N SER A 25 -5.08 2.95 -11.35
CA SER A 25 -4.73 4.29 -10.89
C SER A 25 -6.00 5.09 -10.72
N SER A 26 -6.09 5.81 -9.62
CA SER A 26 -7.16 6.77 -9.35
C SER A 26 -6.53 8.00 -8.73
N ASP A 27 -7.03 9.17 -9.11
CA ASP A 27 -6.78 10.40 -8.37
C ASP A 27 -7.49 10.31 -7.01
N VAL A 28 -6.86 10.89 -5.99
CA VAL A 28 -7.31 10.82 -4.60
C VAL A 28 -7.57 12.24 -4.10
N ASP A 29 -8.84 12.61 -4.02
CA ASP A 29 -9.25 13.95 -3.60
C ASP A 29 -9.29 14.10 -2.07
N GLU A 30 -9.54 13.00 -1.35
CA GLU A 30 -9.60 12.98 0.11
C GLU A 30 -8.46 12.18 0.74
N ARG A 31 -7.83 12.79 1.75
CA ARG A 31 -6.88 12.10 2.64
C ARG A 31 -7.60 11.06 3.49
N GLY A 32 -7.06 9.86 3.56
CA GLY A 32 -7.58 8.79 4.40
C GLY A 32 -7.05 7.42 4.03
N PRO A 33 -7.47 6.37 4.76
CA PRO A 33 -7.16 5.00 4.38
C PRO A 33 -7.92 4.62 3.10
N TYR A 34 -7.24 3.87 2.24
CA TYR A 34 -7.82 3.20 1.08
C TYR A 34 -7.54 1.70 1.20
N TYR A 35 -8.42 0.89 0.63
CA TYR A 35 -8.34 -0.56 0.69
C TYR A 35 -8.17 -1.13 -0.71
N ILE A 36 -7.22 -2.05 -0.87
CA ILE A 36 -6.96 -2.74 -2.13
C ILE A 36 -7.41 -4.19 -1.99
N ARG A 37 -8.36 -4.61 -2.81
CA ARG A 37 -8.75 -6.01 -2.96
C ARG A 37 -8.00 -6.60 -4.14
N VAL A 38 -7.25 -7.66 -3.87
CA VAL A 38 -6.59 -8.49 -4.89
C VAL A 38 -7.37 -9.79 -5.00
N SER A 39 -7.97 -10.06 -6.14
CA SER A 39 -8.58 -11.35 -6.45
C SER A 39 -7.94 -11.95 -7.70
N ARG A 40 -7.58 -13.22 -7.62
CA ARG A 40 -7.09 -14.00 -8.76
C ARG A 40 -7.88 -15.29 -8.80
N TYR A 41 -8.26 -15.71 -10.00
CA TYR A 41 -8.83 -17.03 -10.20
C TYR A 41 -7.80 -18.08 -9.77
N GLU A 42 -8.16 -18.92 -8.78
CA GLU A 42 -7.27 -19.99 -8.32
C GLU A 42 -7.01 -20.96 -9.48
N PRO A 43 -5.74 -21.25 -9.82
CA PRO A 43 -5.46 -22.35 -10.71
C PRO A 43 -5.86 -23.66 -10.02
N GLU A 44 -6.30 -24.65 -10.81
CA GLU A 44 -6.69 -25.98 -10.30
C GLU A 44 -5.55 -26.69 -9.53
N THR A 45 -4.31 -26.20 -9.66
CA THR A 45 -3.15 -26.64 -8.88
C THR A 45 -2.26 -25.46 -8.44
N GLY A 46 -2.16 -25.25 -7.13
CA GLY A 46 -1.11 -24.42 -6.50
C GLY A 46 -1.48 -23.00 -6.07
N SER A 47 -0.60 -22.38 -5.28
CA SER A 47 -0.68 -20.96 -4.89
C SER A 47 -0.01 -20.09 -5.95
N VAL A 48 -0.62 -18.94 -6.29
CA VAL A 48 0.00 -17.98 -7.22
C VAL A 48 0.61 -16.81 -6.45
N PRO A 49 1.95 -16.73 -6.30
CA PRO A 49 2.58 -15.59 -5.66
C PRO A 49 2.33 -14.31 -6.48
N PHE A 50 2.31 -13.17 -5.80
CA PHE A 50 2.21 -11.86 -6.44
C PHE A 50 2.99 -10.81 -5.66
N VAL A 51 3.35 -9.73 -6.34
CA VAL A 51 3.98 -8.54 -5.76
C VAL A 51 3.02 -7.37 -5.98
N LEU A 52 2.65 -6.68 -4.90
CA LEU A 52 1.85 -5.46 -4.97
C LEU A 52 2.79 -4.26 -4.88
N ILE A 53 2.78 -3.41 -5.91
CA ILE A 53 3.54 -2.16 -5.95
C ILE A 53 2.54 -1.01 -5.88
N ILE A 54 2.73 -0.11 -4.93
CA ILE A 54 1.90 1.08 -4.73
C ILE A 54 2.81 2.30 -4.91
N SER A 55 2.42 3.22 -5.79
CA SER A 55 3.14 4.46 -6.05
C SER A 55 2.21 5.66 -5.94
N GLY A 56 2.64 6.73 -5.26
CA GLY A 56 1.89 7.99 -5.15
C GLY A 56 2.07 8.68 -3.80
N ALA A 57 1.20 9.65 -3.51
CA ALA A 57 1.13 10.32 -2.20
C ALA A 57 0.49 9.43 -1.13
N THR A 58 1.04 8.23 -0.97
CA THR A 58 0.61 7.27 0.04
C THR A 58 1.41 7.50 1.31
N GLY A 59 0.74 7.56 2.46
CA GLY A 59 1.42 7.43 3.76
C GLY A 59 2.15 6.09 3.84
N SER A 60 2.90 5.86 4.92
CA SER A 60 3.54 4.57 5.21
C SER A 60 2.48 3.49 5.43
N ALA A 61 1.87 3.02 4.35
CA ALA A 61 0.91 1.94 4.33
C ALA A 61 1.69 0.64 4.57
N GLY A 62 1.85 0.31 5.86
CA GLY A 62 2.31 -1.00 6.30
C GLY A 62 3.64 -1.47 5.70
N ILE A 63 4.64 -0.60 5.55
CA ILE A 63 6.02 -1.06 5.30
C ILE A 63 6.58 -1.53 6.64
N PRO A 64 6.73 -2.85 6.89
CA PRO A 64 7.40 -3.33 8.09
C PRO A 64 8.87 -2.89 7.96
N GLY A 65 9.25 -1.84 8.70
CA GLY A 65 10.60 -1.26 8.65
C GLY A 65 10.63 0.27 8.65
N PHE A 66 9.57 0.96 8.22
CA PHE A 66 9.53 2.42 8.30
C PHE A 66 9.47 2.93 9.75
N GLU A 67 8.78 2.19 10.61
CA GLU A 67 8.74 2.43 12.05
C GLU A 67 10.13 2.27 12.68
N ILE A 68 10.93 1.31 12.20
CA ILE A 68 12.30 1.08 12.69
C ILE A 68 13.19 2.26 12.34
N ILE A 69 13.15 2.74 11.08
CA ILE A 69 13.95 3.91 10.65
C ILE A 69 13.52 5.16 11.42
N SER A 70 12.21 5.38 11.57
CA SER A 70 11.67 6.52 12.31
C SER A 70 12.09 6.49 13.79
N PHE A 71 12.03 5.32 14.44
CA PHE A 71 12.48 5.14 15.83
C PHE A 71 13.99 5.38 15.99
N LEU A 72 14.80 4.93 15.04
CA LEU A 72 16.26 5.09 15.07
C LEU A 72 16.68 6.56 14.95
N ILE A 73 15.96 7.34 14.13
CA ILE A 73 16.15 8.80 14.03
C ILE A 73 15.82 9.49 15.36
N VAL A 74 14.74 9.10 16.04
CA VAL A 74 14.38 9.65 17.35
C VAL A 74 15.49 9.38 18.38
N ILE A 75 16.01 8.16 18.44
CA ILE A 75 17.11 7.80 19.36
C ILE A 75 18.37 8.64 19.08
N ILE A 76 18.81 8.72 17.82
CA ILE A 76 19.99 9.52 17.44
C ILE A 76 19.80 11.00 17.81
N SER A 77 18.59 11.52 17.63
CA SER A 77 18.26 12.90 17.98
C SER A 77 18.34 13.14 19.49
N MET A 78 17.89 12.19 20.31
CA MET A 78 18.02 12.28 21.78
C MET A 78 19.48 12.26 22.24
N PHE A 79 20.31 11.37 21.69
CA PHE A 79 21.74 11.35 22.02
C PHE A 79 22.47 12.62 21.59
N SER A 80 22.10 13.18 20.43
CA SER A 80 22.67 14.44 19.95
C SER A 80 22.31 15.63 20.85
N LEU A 81 21.12 15.59 21.49
CA LEU A 81 20.70 16.61 22.44
C LEU A 81 21.42 16.51 23.80
N ILE A 82 21.72 15.28 24.25
CA ILE A 82 22.42 15.02 25.53
C ILE A 82 23.93 15.31 25.41
N ALA A 83 24.48 15.26 24.21
CA ALA A 83 25.89 15.52 23.93
C ALA A 83 26.25 17.02 23.82
N ILE A 84 25.28 17.93 24.03
CA ILE A 84 25.44 19.39 24.11
C ILE A 84 25.26 19.81 25.57
#